data_AF-A0A3N6G213-F1
#
_entry.id   AF-A0A3N6G213-F1
#
_cell.length_a   1.000
_cell.length_b   1.000
_cell.length_c   1.000
_cell.angle_alpha   90.00
_cell.angle_beta   90.00
_cell.angle_gamma   90.00
#
_symmetry.space_group_name_H-M   'P 1'
#
loop_
_entity.id
_entity.type
_entity.pdbx_description
1 polymer ?
#
loop_
_entity_poly.entity_id
_entity_poly.type
_entity_poly.pdbx_seq_one_letter_code
_entity_poly.pdbx_strand_id
1 'polypeptide(L)' 'METEIARTVATMAVETRSARMRQELATLERAMRPRHDAPVGRDLTEVLAPVTEGS' A
#
# COMPACT_ATOMS: atom_id res chain seq x y z
N MET A 1 -12.48 7.44 3.07
CA MET A 1 -11.65 8.64 2.82
C MET A 1 -10.16 8.34 2.91
N GLU A 2 -9.61 7.80 4.01
CA GLU A 2 -8.15 7.54 4.09
C GLU A 2 -7.64 6.47 3.10
N THR A 3 -8.44 5.44 2.85
CA THR A 3 -8.09 4.32 1.95
C THR A 3 -8.10 4.71 0.45
N GLU A 4 -8.84 5.74 0.05
CA GLU A 4 -8.84 6.26 -1.33
C GLU A 4 -7.53 6.96 -1.69
N ILE A 5 -6.94 7.69 -0.72
CA ILE A 5 -5.64 8.33 -0.91
C ILE A 5 -4.57 7.26 -1.07
N ALA A 6 -4.59 6.22 -0.22
CA ALA A 6 -3.68 5.10 -0.34
C ALA A 6 -3.80 4.38 -1.68
N ARG A 7 -5.03 4.21 -2.19
CA ARG A 7 -5.29 3.59 -3.51
C ARG A 7 -4.67 4.40 -4.64
N THR A 8 -4.87 5.71 -4.63
CA THR A 8 -4.29 6.60 -5.64
C THR A 8 -2.76 6.50 -5.65
N VAL A 9 -2.13 6.53 -4.47
CA VAL A 9 -0.66 6.44 -4.36
C VAL A 9 -0.14 5.06 -4.80
N ALA A 10 -0.83 3.97 -4.45
CA ALA A 10 -0.49 2.62 -4.87
C ALA A 10 -0.55 2.46 -6.40
N THR A 11 -1.61 2.96 -7.03
CA THR A 11 -1.76 2.98 -8.49
C THR A 11 -0.64 3.77 -9.14
N MET A 12 -0.33 4.97 -8.64
CA MET A 12 0.77 5.78 -9.16
C MET A 12 2.14 5.07 -9.04
N ALA A 13 2.38 4.34 -7.95
CA ALA A 13 3.63 3.60 -7.77
C ALA A 13 3.80 2.46 -8.79
N VAL A 14 2.69 1.78 -9.14
CA VAL A 14 2.65 0.72 -10.16
C VAL A 14 2.81 1.32 -11.56
N GLU A 15 2.06 2.36 -11.90
CA GLU A 15 2.08 3.01 -13.21
C GLU A 15 3.44 3.63 -13.52
N THR A 16 4.06 4.30 -12.54
CA THR A 16 5.37 4.94 -12.71
C THR A 16 6.55 3.98 -12.54
N ARG A 17 6.30 2.74 -12.10
CA ARG A 17 7.31 1.74 -11.72
C ARG A 17 8.40 2.26 -10.78
N SER A 18 8.09 3.28 -9.99
CA SER A 18 9.06 3.92 -9.10
C SER A 18 9.50 2.95 -8.00
N ALA A 19 10.74 2.48 -8.07
CA ALA A 19 11.31 1.55 -7.07
C ALA A 19 11.28 2.15 -5.66
N ARG A 20 11.59 3.45 -5.54
CA ARG A 20 11.52 4.17 -4.26
C ARG A 20 10.11 4.17 -3.69
N MET A 21 9.10 4.48 -4.51
CA MET A 21 7.73 4.58 -4.02
C MET A 21 7.16 3.22 -3.61
N ARG A 22 7.51 2.16 -4.34
CA ARG A 22 7.19 0.77 -3.95
C ARG A 22 7.81 0.41 -2.60
N GLN A 23 9.04 0.83 -2.34
CA GLN A 23 9.73 0.55 -1.07
C GLN A 23 9.15 1.30 0.13
N GLU A 24 8.77 2.57 -0.04
CA GLU A 24 8.07 3.35 0.99
C GLU A 24 6.70 2.73 1.31
N LEU A 25 5.94 2.32 0.29
CA LEU A 25 4.63 1.69 0.46
C LEU A 25 4.72 0.30 1.12
N ALA A 26 5.71 -0.51 0.76
CA ALA A 26 5.97 -1.78 1.43
C ALA A 26 6.36 -1.58 2.92
N THR A 27 7.04 -0.49 3.24
CA THR A 27 7.38 -0.12 4.62
C THR A 27 6.12 0.29 5.38
N LEU A 28 5.24 1.08 4.75
CA LEU A 28 3.94 1.45 5.30
C LEU A 28 3.05 0.23 5.57
N GLU A 29 2.97 -0.71 4.62
CA GLU A 29 2.21 -1.96 4.80
C GLU A 29 2.73 -2.74 6.01
N ARG A 30 4.05 -2.89 6.14
CA ARG A 30 4.67 -3.58 7.29
C ARG A 30 4.39 -2.88 8.61
N ALA A 31 4.43 -1.55 8.65
CA ALA A 31 4.10 -0.77 9.84
C ALA A 31 2.61 -0.91 10.22
N MET A 32 1.75 -1.20 9.25
CA MET A 32 0.32 -1.37 9.43
C MET A 32 -0.10 -2.81 9.74
N ARG A 33 0.78 -3.82 9.59
CA ARG A 33 0.53 -5.22 9.99
C ARG A 33 -0.11 -5.40 11.38
N PRO A 34 0.33 -4.69 12.45
CA PRO A 34 -0.29 -4.81 13.77
C PRO A 34 -1.74 -4.32 13.84
N ARG A 35 -2.19 -3.55 12.84
CA ARG A 35 -3.55 -3.00 12.71
C ARG A 35 -4.36 -3.69 11.62
N HIS A 36 -3.86 -4.76 10.99
CA HIS A 36 -4.59 -5.48 9.93
C HIS A 36 -5.94 -6.05 10.41
N ASP A 37 -6.08 -6.33 11.71
CA ASP A 37 -7.35 -6.78 12.30
C ASP A 37 -8.39 -5.65 12.40
N ALA A 38 -7.97 -4.38 12.28
CA ALA A 38 -8.87 -3.26 12.15
C ALA A 38 -9.31 -3.12 10.67
N PRO A 39 -10.58 -2.76 10.40
CA PRO A 39 -11.11 -2.62 9.04
C PRO A 39 -10.22 -1.75 8.13
N VAL A 40 -9.70 -0.65 8.68
CA VAL A 40 -8.80 0.26 7.97
C VAL A 40 -7.44 -0.36 7.61
N GLY A 41 -6.93 -1.26 8.45
CA GLY A 41 -5.66 -1.94 8.18
C GLY A 41 -5.81 -2.97 7.08
N ARG A 42 -6.91 -3.74 7.09
CA ARG A 42 -7.24 -4.71 6.03
C ARG A 42 -7.43 -4.05 4.68
N ASP A 43 -8.22 -2.98 4.60
CA ASP A 43 -8.46 -2.24 3.37
C ASP A 43 -7.15 -1.69 2.78
N LEU A 44 -6.23 -1.25 3.65
CA LEU A 44 -4.93 -0.76 3.24
C LEU A 44 -4.03 -1.88 2.72
N THR A 45 -4.03 -3.07 3.34
CA THR A 45 -3.30 -4.24 2.83
C THR A 45 -3.76 -4.61 1.43
N GLU A 46 -5.07 -4.68 1.20
CA GLU A 46 -5.64 -5.03 -0.11
C GLU A 46 -5.27 -4.00 -1.18
N VAL A 47 -5.23 -2.72 -0.82
CA VAL A 47 -4.79 -1.64 -1.71
C VAL A 47 -3.30 -1.73 -2.06
N LEU A 48 -2.45 -2.17 -1.13
CA LEU A 48 -1.01 -2.21 -1.31
C LEU A 48 -0.49 -3.52 -1.93
N ALA A 49 -1.29 -4.60 -1.92
CA ALA A 49 -0.90 -5.90 -2.51
C ALA A 49 -0.32 -5.83 -3.93
N PRO A 50 -0.88 -5.04 -4.88
CA PRO A 50 -0.32 -4.95 -6.24
C PRO A 50 1.08 -4.32 -6.30
N VAL A 51 1.44 -3.54 -5.28
CA VAL A 51 2.73 -2.85 -5.16
C VAL A 51 3.80 -3.84 -4.67
N THR A 52 3.44 -4.76 -3.79
CA THR A 52 4.34 -5.76 -3.21
C THR A 52 4.50 -7.01 -4.08
N GLU A 53 3.48 -7.41 -4.83
CA GLU A 53 3.57 -8.55 -5.77
C GLU A 53 4.51 -8.29 -6.96
N GLY A 54 4.77 -7.02 -7.30
CA GLY A 54 5.62 -6.63 -8.43
C GLY A 54 7.07 -6.27 -8.08
N SER A 55 7.55 -6.57 -6.87
CA SER A 55 8.94 -6.33 -6.43
C SER A 55 9.89 -7.47 -6.77
#